data_AF-A0A0C3NYL1-F1
#
_entry.id   AF-A0A0C3NYL1-F1
#
_cell.length_a   1.000
_cell.length_b   1.000
_cell.length_c   1.000
_cell.angle_alpha   90.00
_cell.angle_beta   90.00
_cell.angle_gamma   90.00
#
_symmetry.space_group_name_H-M   'P 1'
#
loop_
_entity.id
_entity.type
_entity.pdbx_description
1 polymer ?
#
loop_
_entity_poly.entity_id
_entity_poly.type
_entity_poly.pdbx_seq_one_letter_code
_entity_poly.pdbx_strand_id
1 'polypeptide(L)'
;MESFCYPQFPPQFTTVYVALFTEVENAAELKKRLVAASVMPGEEGDIEREAVNFAFIDARLITSALHLQTAIYHAVLAATQESLRTKTVHSEVLWTLNPSHNISEAFRRYGVSDDSKTMFVARIGAEAPQVQDKMKAVVKGKIAPFSALSMITDWAAVKKHHKLNNETAIREASRDTTREHTIVDQIVTSTVAMKSVMT
;
A
#
# COMPACT_ATOMS: atom_id res chain seq x y z
N MET A 1 13.45 -6.72 -2.78
CA MET A 1 12.92 -5.42 -3.22
C MET A 1 12.69 -5.52 -4.70
N GLU A 2 11.55 -5.01 -5.17
CA GLU A 2 11.21 -4.90 -6.59
C GLU A 2 11.16 -3.43 -6.99
N SER A 3 11.30 -3.16 -8.28
CA SER A 3 11.23 -1.83 -8.85
C SER A 3 10.18 -1.81 -9.95
N PHE A 4 9.25 -0.86 -9.88
CA PHE A 4 8.26 -0.61 -10.93
C PHE A 4 8.65 0.67 -11.68
N CYS A 5 8.55 0.61 -13.01
CA CYS A 5 8.90 1.71 -13.89
C CYS A 5 7.67 2.15 -14.69
N TYR A 6 7.36 3.44 -14.60
CA TYR A 6 6.23 4.09 -15.26
C TYR A 6 6.76 5.24 -16.15
N PRO A 7 7.32 4.94 -17.33
CA PRO A 7 8.02 5.92 -18.18
C PRO A 7 7.11 7.03 -18.72
N GLN A 8 5.78 6.86 -18.67
CA GLN A 8 4.81 7.87 -19.05
C GLN A 8 4.67 9.01 -18.04
N PHE A 9 5.17 8.84 -16.80
CA PHE A 9 5.12 9.87 -15.77
C PHE A 9 6.42 10.69 -15.74
N PRO A 10 6.37 11.94 -15.22
CA PRO A 10 7.56 12.77 -15.02
C PRO A 10 8.67 12.04 -14.23
N PRO A 11 9.96 12.40 -14.44
CA PRO A 11 11.11 11.70 -13.84
C PRO A 11 11.01 11.46 -12.34
N GLN A 12 10.45 12.43 -11.59
CA GLN A 12 10.26 12.34 -10.15
C GLN A 12 9.21 11.31 -9.69
N PHE A 13 8.48 10.67 -10.62
CA PHE A 13 7.50 9.62 -10.33
C PHE A 13 7.72 8.35 -11.18
N THR A 14 8.69 8.35 -12.08
CA THR A 14 8.93 7.26 -13.03
C THR A 14 9.28 5.95 -12.33
N THR A 15 10.05 6.00 -11.24
CA THR A 15 10.51 4.79 -10.55
C THR A 15 9.91 4.69 -9.15
N VAL A 16 9.38 3.50 -8.85
CA VAL A 16 8.85 3.15 -7.54
C VAL A 16 9.57 1.91 -7.03
N TYR A 17 10.15 1.98 -5.84
CA TYR A 17 10.78 0.85 -5.17
C TYR A 17 9.83 0.29 -4.13
N VAL A 18 9.67 -1.02 -4.10
CA VAL A 18 8.76 -1.69 -3.17
C VAL A 18 9.44 -2.89 -2.53
N ALA A 19 9.32 -3.02 -1.21
CA ALA A 19 9.79 -4.17 -0.47
C ALA A 19 8.66 -4.75 0.39
N LEU A 20 8.51 -6.06 0.35
CA LEU A 20 7.68 -6.80 1.30
C LEU A 20 8.52 -7.11 2.54
N PHE A 21 8.06 -6.65 3.71
CA PHE A 21 8.63 -7.01 5.01
C PHE A 21 7.73 -8.04 5.70
N THR A 22 8.35 -9.06 6.27
CA THR A 22 7.75 -10.05 7.17
C THR A 22 8.45 -10.02 8.52
N GLU A 23 7.86 -10.68 9.52
CA GLU A 23 8.42 -10.70 10.88
C GLU A 23 8.70 -9.30 11.42
N VAL A 24 7.77 -8.35 11.18
CA VAL A 24 7.92 -6.97 11.66
C VAL A 24 7.76 -6.90 13.18
N GLU A 25 8.76 -6.29 13.83
CA GLU A 25 8.86 -6.23 15.30
C GLU A 25 8.53 -4.83 15.85
N ASN A 26 8.69 -3.78 15.05
CA ASN A 26 8.57 -2.39 15.50
C ASN A 26 7.33 -1.65 14.97
N ALA A 27 6.24 -2.35 14.60
CA ALA A 27 5.07 -1.73 14.00
C ALA A 27 4.42 -0.63 14.89
N ALA A 28 4.26 -0.89 16.19
CA ALA A 28 3.73 0.10 17.13
C ALA A 28 4.66 1.33 17.29
N GLU A 29 5.98 1.11 17.32
CA GLU A 29 6.99 2.19 17.36
C GLU A 29 6.93 3.02 16.06
N LEU A 30 6.89 2.34 14.91
CA LEU A 30 6.78 2.96 13.60
C LEU A 30 5.52 3.82 13.48
N LYS A 31 4.36 3.30 13.88
CA LYS A 31 3.11 4.06 13.85
C LYS A 31 3.19 5.33 14.72
N LYS A 32 3.75 5.23 15.93
CA LYS A 32 3.97 6.40 16.81
C LYS A 32 4.90 7.42 16.15
N ARG A 33 5.97 6.95 15.52
CA ARG A 33 6.94 7.76 14.78
C ARG A 33 6.28 8.52 13.61
N LEU A 34 5.45 7.84 12.82
CA LEU A 34 4.68 8.45 11.73
C LEU A 34 3.73 9.55 12.21
N VAL A 35 3.01 9.31 13.32
CA VAL A 35 2.10 10.30 13.91
C VAL A 35 2.89 11.50 14.42
N ALA A 36 3.98 11.29 15.15
CA ALA A 36 4.83 12.36 15.67
C ALA A 36 5.43 13.21 14.53
N ALA A 37 5.97 12.58 13.48
CA ALA A 37 6.53 13.25 12.31
C ALA A 37 5.49 14.15 11.60
N SER A 38 4.22 13.75 11.59
CA SER A 38 3.15 14.47 10.90
C SER A 38 2.75 15.80 11.54
N VAL A 39 3.07 16.01 12.82
CA VAL A 39 2.72 17.20 13.60
C VAL A 39 3.93 18.01 14.06
N MET A 40 5.14 17.48 13.90
CA MET A 40 6.38 18.14 14.29
C MET A 40 6.65 19.36 13.38
N PRO A 41 6.75 20.59 13.93
CA PRO A 41 7.02 21.78 13.15
C PRO A 41 8.53 21.95 12.88
N GLY A 42 8.85 22.82 11.92
CA GLY A 42 10.23 23.23 11.64
C GLY A 42 11.08 22.18 10.92
N GLU A 43 12.37 22.50 10.79
CA GLU A 43 13.35 21.73 10.03
C GLU A 43 13.54 20.30 10.56
N GLU A 44 13.54 20.11 11.88
CA GLU A 44 13.58 18.78 12.49
C GLU A 44 12.41 17.91 12.04
N GLY A 45 11.21 18.52 11.94
CA GLY A 45 10.02 17.86 11.43
C GLY A 45 10.13 17.50 9.94
N ASP A 46 10.75 18.36 9.12
CA ASP A 46 10.98 18.09 7.70
C ASP A 46 11.95 16.92 7.49
N ILE A 47 13.04 16.90 8.26
CA ILE A 47 14.02 15.79 8.26
C ILE A 47 13.33 14.49 8.66
N GLU A 48 12.54 14.51 9.73
CA GLU A 48 11.86 13.33 10.22
C GLU A 48 10.76 12.85 9.25
N ARG A 49 10.01 13.76 8.63
CA ARG A 49 9.05 13.43 7.56
C ARG A 49 9.73 12.77 6.38
N GLU A 50 10.88 13.28 5.93
CA GLU A 50 11.63 12.67 4.84
C GLU A 50 12.20 11.29 5.22
N ALA A 51 12.66 11.13 6.47
CA ALA A 51 13.17 9.84 6.97
C ALA A 51 12.12 8.73 6.96
N VAL A 52 10.82 9.08 7.06
CA VAL A 52 9.70 8.14 7.01
C VAL A 52 8.80 8.33 5.78
N ASN A 53 9.31 8.97 4.71
CA ASN A 53 8.55 9.29 3.50
C ASN A 53 8.35 8.06 2.60
N PHE A 54 7.53 7.12 3.07
CA PHE A 54 7.16 5.88 2.39
C PHE A 54 5.67 5.62 2.54
N ALA A 55 5.11 4.81 1.63
CA ALA A 55 3.82 4.18 1.85
C ALA A 55 4.03 2.88 2.62
N PHE A 56 3.54 2.82 3.85
CA PHE A 56 3.54 1.60 4.67
C PHE A 56 2.16 0.95 4.58
N ILE A 57 2.10 -0.21 3.95
CA ILE A 57 0.86 -0.83 3.50
C ILE A 57 0.71 -2.21 4.15
N ASP A 58 -0.39 -2.49 4.83
CA ASP A 58 -0.68 -3.81 5.39
C ASP A 58 -0.77 -4.86 4.27
N ALA A 59 0.20 -5.77 4.24
CA ALA A 59 0.32 -6.77 3.18
C ALA A 59 -0.83 -7.79 3.19
N ARG A 60 -1.53 -7.96 4.33
CA ARG A 60 -2.67 -8.90 4.45
C ARG A 60 -3.84 -8.49 3.57
N LEU A 61 -3.96 -7.21 3.21
CA LEU A 61 -5.05 -6.69 2.40
C LEU A 61 -4.70 -6.55 0.91
N ILE A 62 -3.50 -6.99 0.51
CA ILE A 62 -3.05 -7.00 -0.88
C ILE A 62 -3.20 -8.41 -1.43
N THR A 63 -3.80 -8.53 -2.60
CA THR A 63 -4.17 -9.83 -3.22
C THR A 63 -3.19 -10.25 -4.30
N SER A 64 -2.53 -9.30 -4.96
CA SER A 64 -1.57 -9.54 -6.02
C SER A 64 -0.63 -8.35 -6.21
N ALA A 65 0.47 -8.57 -6.96
CA ALA A 65 1.35 -7.48 -7.39
C ALA A 65 0.59 -6.47 -8.26
N LEU A 66 -0.34 -6.93 -9.10
CA LEU A 66 -1.15 -6.07 -9.96
C LEU A 66 -2.05 -5.15 -9.11
N HIS A 67 -2.73 -5.68 -8.09
CA HIS A 67 -3.53 -4.87 -7.17
C HIS A 67 -2.72 -3.72 -6.55
N LEU A 68 -1.49 -4.02 -6.06
CA LEU A 68 -0.60 -3.01 -5.50
C LEU A 68 -0.11 -2.00 -6.55
N GLN A 69 0.31 -2.48 -7.73
CA GLN A 69 0.76 -1.63 -8.84
C GLN A 69 -0.34 -0.70 -9.33
N THR A 70 -1.59 -1.17 -9.42
CA THR A 70 -2.74 -0.34 -9.79
C THR A 70 -2.91 0.79 -8.78
N ALA A 71 -2.86 0.51 -7.47
CA ALA A 71 -2.98 1.57 -6.47
C ALA A 71 -1.83 2.60 -6.54
N ILE A 72 -0.59 2.13 -6.71
CA ILE A 72 0.58 3.00 -6.87
C ILE A 72 0.44 3.87 -8.13
N TYR A 73 0.04 3.26 -9.25
CA TYR A 73 -0.15 3.95 -10.52
C TYR A 73 -1.17 5.08 -10.40
N HIS A 74 -2.32 4.80 -9.80
CA HIS A 74 -3.39 5.79 -9.62
C HIS A 74 -3.01 6.88 -8.61
N ALA A 75 -2.26 6.56 -7.56
CA ALA A 75 -1.70 7.55 -6.65
C ALA A 75 -0.72 8.50 -7.37
N VAL A 76 0.17 7.95 -8.20
CA VAL A 76 1.09 8.75 -9.04
C VAL A 76 0.31 9.60 -10.04
N LEU A 77 -0.70 9.04 -10.70
CA LEU A 77 -1.54 9.77 -11.64
C LEU A 77 -2.18 10.99 -10.94
N ALA A 78 -2.78 10.79 -9.77
CA ALA A 78 -3.36 11.88 -8.97
C ALA A 78 -2.32 12.93 -8.56
N ALA A 79 -1.09 12.52 -8.21
CA ALA A 79 -0.01 13.46 -7.93
C ALA A 79 0.38 14.30 -9.16
N THR A 80 0.50 13.67 -10.33
CA THR A 80 0.84 14.37 -11.59
C THR A 80 -0.26 15.31 -12.08
N GLN A 81 -1.50 15.07 -11.68
CA GLN A 81 -2.66 15.89 -11.99
C GLN A 81 -2.99 16.91 -10.90
N GLU A 82 -2.16 17.02 -9.86
CA GLU A 82 -2.39 17.89 -8.70
C GLU A 82 -3.75 17.65 -8.01
N SER A 83 -4.25 16.41 -8.07
CA SER A 83 -5.60 16.02 -7.64
C SER A 83 -5.61 15.09 -6.42
N LEU A 84 -4.50 15.04 -5.68
CA LEU A 84 -4.36 14.26 -4.45
C LEU A 84 -5.48 14.57 -3.45
N ARG A 85 -6.07 13.52 -2.87
CA ARG A 85 -7.00 13.65 -1.74
C ARG A 85 -6.28 13.68 -0.40
N THR A 86 -5.09 13.11 -0.35
CA THR A 86 -4.23 13.06 0.83
C THR A 86 -3.03 14.02 0.71
N LYS A 87 -2.21 14.12 1.77
CA LYS A 87 -1.10 15.08 1.82
C LYS A 87 0.07 14.71 0.91
N THR A 88 0.29 13.43 0.64
CA THR A 88 1.42 12.94 -0.15
C THR A 88 1.00 11.83 -1.11
N VAL A 89 1.77 11.63 -2.18
CA VAL A 89 1.57 10.51 -3.11
C VAL A 89 1.63 9.15 -2.38
N HIS A 90 2.44 9.02 -1.34
CA HIS A 90 2.54 7.81 -0.53
C HIS A 90 1.25 7.54 0.26
N SER A 91 0.69 8.55 0.91
CA SER A 91 -0.61 8.40 1.59
C SER A 91 -1.76 8.16 0.61
N GLU A 92 -1.62 8.65 -0.62
CA GLU A 92 -2.61 8.44 -1.67
C GLU A 92 -2.70 6.97 -2.08
N VAL A 93 -1.60 6.20 -2.00
CA VAL A 93 -1.64 4.75 -2.24
C VAL A 93 -2.60 4.06 -1.27
N LEU A 94 -2.53 4.38 0.03
CA LEU A 94 -3.41 3.82 1.05
C LEU A 94 -4.87 4.21 0.79
N TRP A 95 -5.09 5.49 0.47
CA TRP A 95 -6.42 5.97 0.12
C TRP A 95 -6.94 5.23 -1.10
N THR A 96 -6.15 5.07 -2.16
CA THR A 96 -6.53 4.44 -3.42
C THR A 96 -6.89 2.96 -3.24
N LEU A 97 -6.17 2.23 -2.38
CA LEU A 97 -6.48 0.84 -2.02
C LEU A 97 -7.81 0.68 -1.28
N ASN A 98 -8.23 1.67 -0.51
CA ASN A 98 -9.44 1.58 0.30
C ASN A 98 -10.71 1.66 -0.56
N PRO A 99 -11.70 0.77 -0.42
CA PRO A 99 -12.91 0.83 -1.24
C PRO A 99 -13.82 2.04 -0.94
N SER A 100 -13.69 2.68 0.23
CA SER A 100 -14.43 3.90 0.56
C SER A 100 -13.58 5.17 0.31
N HIS A 101 -14.23 6.33 0.20
CA HIS A 101 -13.52 7.62 0.09
C HIS A 101 -13.05 8.19 1.44
N ASN A 102 -13.24 7.45 2.55
CA ASN A 102 -12.85 7.90 3.87
C ASN A 102 -11.34 7.74 4.10
N ILE A 103 -10.63 8.87 4.21
CA ILE A 103 -9.17 8.92 4.44
C ILE A 103 -8.78 8.26 5.76
N SER A 104 -9.47 8.58 6.86
CA SER A 104 -9.13 8.01 8.18
C SER A 104 -9.30 6.49 8.20
N GLU A 105 -10.31 5.98 7.50
CA GLU A 105 -10.53 4.56 7.34
C GLU A 105 -9.44 3.89 6.50
N ALA A 106 -9.01 4.53 5.41
CA ALA A 106 -7.93 4.02 4.59
C ALA A 106 -6.63 3.84 5.39
N PHE A 107 -6.25 4.83 6.19
CA PHE A 107 -5.07 4.77 7.05
C PHE A 107 -5.21 3.70 8.13
N ARG A 108 -6.41 3.56 8.71
CA ARG A 108 -6.67 2.54 9.75
C ARG A 108 -6.63 1.11 9.19
N ARG A 109 -7.11 0.89 7.98
CA ARG A 109 -7.22 -0.45 7.36
C ARG A 109 -5.94 -0.86 6.64
N TYR A 110 -5.46 0.01 5.76
CA TYR A 110 -4.34 -0.29 4.87
C TYR A 110 -3.00 0.22 5.41
N GLY A 111 -3.00 1.07 6.43
CA GLY A 111 -1.76 1.56 7.05
C GLY A 111 -1.26 0.64 8.16
N VAL A 112 -0.18 1.07 8.82
CA VAL A 112 0.44 0.33 9.92
C VAL A 112 -0.50 0.28 11.14
N SER A 113 -0.77 -0.93 11.61
CA SER A 113 -1.37 -1.21 12.91
C SER A 113 -0.31 -1.59 13.94
N ASP A 114 -0.62 -1.46 15.23
CA ASP A 114 0.30 -1.76 16.33
C ASP A 114 0.76 -3.24 16.32
N ASP A 115 -0.06 -4.12 15.75
CA ASP A 115 0.15 -5.56 15.63
C ASP A 115 0.62 -6.01 14.23
N SER A 116 0.90 -5.09 13.31
CA SER A 116 1.33 -5.44 11.94
C SER A 116 2.59 -6.29 11.96
N LYS A 117 2.52 -7.49 11.36
CA LYS A 117 3.66 -8.42 11.21
C LYS A 117 4.20 -8.50 9.79
N THR A 118 3.43 -8.01 8.83
CA THR A 118 3.74 -8.04 7.40
C THR A 118 3.30 -6.72 6.76
N MET A 119 4.16 -6.09 5.97
CA MET A 119 3.81 -4.86 5.26
C MET A 119 4.60 -4.69 3.97
N PHE A 120 4.00 -4.07 2.98
CA PHE A 120 4.75 -3.46 1.88
C PHE A 120 5.23 -2.07 2.30
N VAL A 121 6.45 -1.75 1.91
CA VAL A 121 7.02 -0.40 2.02
C VAL A 121 7.33 0.06 0.61
N ALA A 122 6.68 1.13 0.16
CA ALA A 122 6.90 1.70 -1.18
C ALA A 122 7.48 3.11 -1.10
N ARG A 123 8.52 3.39 -1.88
CA ARG A 123 9.06 4.73 -2.13
C ARG A 123 8.79 5.10 -3.59
N ILE A 124 8.02 6.15 -3.79
CA ILE A 124 7.74 6.75 -5.08
C ILE A 124 8.73 7.90 -5.27
N GLY A 125 9.41 7.95 -6.42
CA GLY A 125 10.24 9.11 -6.76
C GLY A 125 11.53 9.24 -5.95
N ALA A 126 12.44 8.29 -6.14
CA ALA A 126 13.77 8.33 -5.55
C ALA A 126 14.81 7.80 -6.54
N GLU A 127 16.05 8.25 -6.41
CA GLU A 127 17.19 7.63 -7.12
C GLU A 127 17.74 6.45 -6.30
N ALA A 128 18.00 5.32 -6.94
CA ALA A 128 18.84 4.25 -6.37
C ALA A 128 20.27 4.81 -6.18
N PRO A 129 21.00 4.45 -5.09
CA PRO A 129 21.08 3.08 -4.55
C PRO A 129 20.56 2.86 -3.11
N GLN A 130 20.25 3.90 -2.34
CA GLN A 130 20.09 3.79 -0.88
C GLN A 130 18.66 3.49 -0.39
N VAL A 131 17.69 3.34 -1.30
CA VAL A 131 16.26 3.24 -0.91
C VAL A 131 16.01 2.03 0.00
N GLN A 132 16.61 0.88 -0.30
CA GLN A 132 16.45 -0.31 0.54
C GLN A 132 17.03 -0.12 1.94
N ASP A 133 18.17 0.56 2.06
CA ASP A 133 18.81 0.82 3.36
C ASP A 133 17.97 1.79 4.20
N LYS A 134 17.38 2.81 3.56
CA LYS A 134 16.41 3.67 4.24
C LYS A 134 15.17 2.90 4.71
N MET A 135 14.65 1.96 3.91
CA MET A 135 13.54 1.10 4.35
C MET A 135 13.95 0.25 5.58
N LYS A 136 15.14 -0.35 5.57
CA LYS A 136 15.66 -1.15 6.69
C LYS A 136 15.96 -0.33 7.94
N ALA A 137 16.32 0.95 7.77
CA ALA A 137 16.52 1.86 8.91
C ALA A 137 15.20 2.19 9.63
N VAL A 138 14.06 2.07 8.94
CA VAL A 138 12.74 2.40 9.49
C VAL A 138 11.97 1.16 9.96
N VAL A 139 12.09 0.03 9.25
CA VAL A 139 11.35 -1.21 9.54
C VAL A 139 12.29 -2.30 10.07
N LYS A 140 12.07 -2.72 11.32
CA LYS A 140 12.73 -3.86 11.94
C LYS A 140 11.96 -5.13 11.56
N GLY A 141 12.43 -5.83 10.54
CA GLY A 141 11.86 -7.07 10.02
C GLY A 141 12.72 -7.66 8.91
N LYS A 142 12.22 -8.70 8.23
CA LYS A 142 12.93 -9.37 7.12
C LYS A 142 12.31 -9.02 5.79
N ILE A 143 13.12 -8.68 4.80
CA ILE A 143 12.64 -8.51 3.43
C ILE A 143 12.38 -9.90 2.83
N ALA A 144 11.17 -10.10 2.30
CA ALA A 144 10.73 -11.33 1.66
C ALA A 144 10.49 -11.11 0.15
N PRO A 145 10.55 -12.18 -0.67
CA PRO A 145 10.11 -12.11 -2.07
C PRO A 145 8.59 -11.90 -2.16
N PHE A 146 8.11 -11.24 -3.21
CA PHE A 146 6.66 -11.02 -3.40
C PHE A 146 5.86 -12.32 -3.53
N SER A 147 6.49 -13.42 -3.93
CA SER A 147 5.87 -14.74 -3.96
C SER A 147 5.36 -15.21 -2.59
N ALA A 148 5.88 -14.66 -1.48
CA ALA A 148 5.37 -14.93 -0.14
C ALA A 148 3.97 -14.35 0.11
N LEU A 149 3.50 -13.41 -0.73
CA LEU A 149 2.20 -12.76 -0.58
C LEU A 149 1.04 -13.75 -0.55
N SER A 150 1.10 -14.83 -1.32
CA SER A 150 0.06 -15.87 -1.37
C SER A 150 -0.23 -16.52 -0.01
N MET A 151 0.76 -16.51 0.88
CA MET A 151 0.66 -17.03 2.26
C MET A 151 0.30 -15.96 3.29
N ILE A 152 0.31 -14.68 2.90
CA ILE A 152 0.12 -13.51 3.78
C ILE A 152 -1.28 -12.93 3.63
N THR A 153 -1.84 -12.93 2.42
CA THR A 153 -3.15 -12.33 2.14
C THR A 153 -4.25 -12.95 3.02
N ASP A 154 -4.94 -12.11 3.78
CA ASP A 154 -6.14 -12.49 4.52
C ASP A 154 -7.37 -12.29 3.62
N TRP A 155 -7.69 -13.34 2.86
CA TRP A 155 -8.81 -13.35 1.94
C TRP A 155 -10.17 -13.11 2.62
N ALA A 156 -10.32 -13.47 3.90
CA ALA A 156 -11.54 -13.20 4.65
C ALA A 156 -11.67 -11.71 4.97
N ALA A 157 -10.58 -11.07 5.41
CA ALA A 157 -10.55 -9.63 5.65
C ALA A 157 -10.75 -8.82 4.36
N VAL A 158 -10.10 -9.22 3.26
CA VAL A 158 -10.28 -8.61 1.93
C VAL A 158 -11.76 -8.65 1.54
N LYS A 159 -12.38 -9.84 1.52
CA LYS A 159 -13.81 -9.98 1.17
C LYS A 159 -14.70 -9.16 2.10
N LYS A 160 -14.45 -9.16 3.41
CA LYS A 160 -15.21 -8.36 4.37
C LYS A 160 -15.12 -6.86 4.09
N HIS A 161 -13.92 -6.35 3.84
CA HIS A 161 -13.69 -4.91 3.65
C HIS A 161 -14.24 -4.39 2.32
N HIS A 162 -14.25 -5.24 1.29
CA HIS A 162 -14.83 -4.96 -0.02
C HIS A 162 -16.31 -5.41 -0.14
N LYS A 163 -16.94 -5.85 0.95
CA LYS A 163 -18.34 -6.31 1.01
C LYS A 163 -18.68 -7.46 0.05
N LEU A 164 -17.71 -8.32 -0.23
CA LEU A 164 -17.80 -9.37 -1.25
C LEU A 164 -18.43 -10.69 -0.78
N ASN A 165 -18.70 -10.85 0.52
CA ASN A 165 -19.18 -12.13 1.08
C ASN A 165 -20.52 -12.61 0.49
N ASN A 166 -21.34 -11.70 -0.02
CA ASN A 166 -22.65 -12.01 -0.59
C ASN A 166 -22.67 -12.02 -2.13
N GLU A 167 -21.54 -11.75 -2.77
CA GLU A 167 -21.45 -11.68 -4.23
C GLU A 167 -21.66 -13.07 -4.85
N THR A 168 -22.57 -13.14 -5.82
CA THR A 168 -22.97 -14.41 -6.45
C THR A 168 -21.77 -15.14 -7.06
N ALA A 169 -20.91 -14.42 -7.79
CA ALA A 169 -19.73 -15.00 -8.44
C ALA A 169 -18.75 -15.66 -7.44
N ILE A 170 -18.64 -15.10 -6.24
CA ILE A 170 -17.78 -15.65 -5.18
C ILE A 170 -18.44 -16.86 -4.52
N ARG A 171 -19.76 -16.80 -4.27
CA ARG A 171 -20.51 -17.92 -3.71
C ARG A 171 -20.51 -19.14 -4.63
N GLU A 172 -20.64 -18.93 -5.94
CA GLU A 172 -20.56 -20.00 -6.95
C GLU A 172 -19.16 -20.62 -7.03
N ALA A 173 -18.11 -19.85 -6.76
CA ALA A 173 -16.72 -20.32 -6.72
C ALA A 173 -16.29 -20.92 -5.37
N SER A 174 -17.13 -20.91 -4.34
CA SER A 174 -16.77 -21.33 -2.96
C SER A 174 -16.23 -22.75 -2.81
N ARG A 175 -16.43 -23.62 -3.80
CA ARG A 175 -15.89 -25.00 -3.83
C ARG A 175 -14.48 -25.09 -4.42
N ASP A 176 -13.96 -24.00 -4.99
CA ASP A 176 -12.64 -23.88 -5.59
C ASP A 176 -11.97 -22.59 -5.09
N THR A 177 -11.16 -22.74 -4.05
CA THR A 177 -10.46 -21.62 -3.39
C THR A 177 -9.58 -20.83 -4.35
N THR A 178 -8.92 -21.48 -5.31
CA THR A 178 -8.05 -20.81 -6.28
C THR A 178 -8.88 -19.91 -7.21
N ARG A 179 -9.99 -20.44 -7.71
CA ARG A 179 -10.93 -19.67 -8.53
C ARG A 179 -11.57 -18.54 -7.75
N GLU A 180 -11.98 -18.79 -6.50
CA GLU A 180 -12.55 -17.77 -5.62
C GLU A 180 -11.56 -16.62 -5.40
N HIS A 181 -10.30 -16.92 -5.06
CA HIS A 181 -9.25 -15.93 -4.87
C HIS A 181 -8.97 -15.12 -6.13
N THR A 182 -8.99 -15.77 -7.30
CA THR A 182 -8.83 -15.07 -8.59
C THR A 182 -9.97 -14.09 -8.85
N ILE A 183 -11.23 -14.48 -8.59
CA ILE A 183 -12.39 -13.59 -8.73
C ILE A 183 -12.29 -12.42 -7.75
N VAL A 184 -11.93 -12.68 -6.50
CA VAL A 184 -11.74 -11.62 -5.49
C VAL A 184 -10.65 -10.64 -5.93
N ASP A 185 -9.49 -11.13 -6.37
CA ASP A 185 -8.37 -10.31 -6.86
C ASP A 185 -8.79 -9.41 -8.04
N GLN A 186 -9.53 -9.95 -9.01
CA GLN A 186 -10.04 -9.20 -10.14
C GLN A 186 -11.01 -8.09 -9.70
N ILE A 187 -11.94 -8.38 -8.80
CA ILE A 187 -12.92 -7.40 -8.30
C ILE A 187 -12.22 -6.28 -7.53
N VAL A 188 -11.30 -6.60 -6.61
CA VAL A 188 -10.62 -5.57 -5.80
C VAL A 188 -9.68 -4.72 -6.66
N THR A 189 -8.94 -5.33 -7.59
CA THR A 189 -8.08 -4.60 -8.54
C THR A 189 -8.90 -3.66 -9.41
N SER A 190 -10.05 -4.12 -9.92
CA SER A 190 -10.96 -3.29 -10.71
C SER A 190 -11.55 -2.14 -9.89
N THR A 191 -11.89 -2.40 -8.62
CA THR A 191 -12.39 -1.38 -7.69
C THR A 191 -11.37 -0.27 -7.48
N VAL A 192 -10.10 -0.62 -7.29
CA VAL A 192 -8.97 0.33 -7.18
C VAL A 192 -8.82 1.11 -8.48
N ALA A 193 -8.86 0.44 -9.64
CA ALA A 193 -8.72 1.08 -10.95
C ALA A 193 -9.85 2.08 -11.27
N MET A 194 -11.08 1.80 -10.83
CA MET A 194 -12.23 2.68 -11.07
C MET A 194 -12.28 3.87 -10.11
N LYS A 195 -11.54 3.84 -9.00
CA LYS A 195 -11.67 4.84 -7.93
C LYS A 195 -11.36 6.27 -8.37
N SER A 196 -10.43 6.46 -9.32
CA SER A 196 -10.09 7.78 -9.85
C SER A 196 -11.07 8.31 -10.92
N VAL A 197 -12.00 7.48 -11.40
CA VAL A 197 -12.98 7.83 -12.45
C VAL A 197 -14.34 8.25 -11.86
N MET A 198 -14.63 7.88 -10.61
CA MET A 198 -15.92 8.11 -9.95
C MET A 198 -16.09 9.52 -9.32
N THR A 199 -15.33 10.51 -9.77
CA THR A 199 -15.42 11.91 -9.27
C THR A 199 -16.34 12.77 -10.11
#